data_AF-A0A921T6I8-F1
#
_entry.id   AF-A0A921T6I8-F1
#
_cell.length_a   1.000
_cell.length_b   1.000
_cell.length_c   1.000
_cell.angle_alpha   90.00
_cell.angle_beta   90.00
_cell.angle_gamma   90.00
#
_symmetry.space_group_name_H-M   'P 1'
#
loop_
_entity.id
_entity.type
_entity.pdbx_description
1 polymer ?
#
loop_
_entity_poly.entity_id
_entity_poly.type
_entity_poly.pdbx_seq_one_letter_code
_entity_poly.pdbx_strand_id
1 'polypeptide(L)'
;MSKEELQVNFRMPASLKAELERAAKESGRSLTAEVVARLNLSMLTEDDSGESLIPAKQAQEMSAIARQSIPATMKKRILQAINQAVAMGHGSAKADFTDLQLDSIPQADMDQLFEAFSEMLSDAGYRYEWDGPENLWIDFDEL
;
A
#
# COMPACT_ATOMS: atom_id res chain seq x y z
N MET A 1 -2.35 -16.04 30.98
CA MET A 1 -1.18 -15.20 31.25
C MET A 1 -1.47 -13.84 30.62
N SER A 2 -1.72 -12.82 31.45
CA SER A 2 -2.00 -11.46 30.98
C SER A 2 -0.78 -10.94 30.22
N LYS A 3 -0.96 -10.52 28.97
CA LYS A 3 0.10 -9.94 28.14
C LYS A 3 0.65 -8.72 28.90
N GLU A 4 1.94 -8.69 29.22
CA GLU A 4 2.55 -7.52 29.87
C GLU A 4 2.57 -6.36 28.87
N GLU A 5 1.67 -5.40 29.05
CA GLU A 5 1.63 -4.17 28.24
C GLU A 5 2.58 -3.14 28.87
N LEU A 6 3.65 -2.79 28.16
CA LEU A 6 4.61 -1.76 28.57
C LEU A 6 4.21 -0.41 27.99
N GLN A 7 4.21 0.65 28.81
CA GLN A 7 3.98 2.01 28.35
C GLN A 7 5.26 2.60 27.75
N VAL A 8 5.20 3.01 26.48
CA VAL A 8 6.31 3.64 25.75
C VAL A 8 5.98 5.11 25.47
N ASN A 9 6.91 6.01 25.78
CA ASN A 9 6.76 7.44 25.50
C ASN A 9 7.49 7.82 24.20
N PHE A 10 6.74 8.15 23.15
CA PHE A 10 7.30 8.58 21.87
C PHE A 10 7.47 10.09 21.79
N ARG A 11 8.56 10.54 21.15
CA ARG A 11 8.65 11.88 20.57
C ARG A 11 8.50 11.74 19.06
N MET A 12 7.53 12.42 18.48
CA MET A 12 7.27 12.38 17.04
C MET A 12 6.87 13.75 16.49
N PRO A 13 7.06 14.00 15.19
CA PRO A 13 6.58 15.21 14.54
C PRO A 13 5.07 15.38 14.71
N ALA A 14 4.60 16.62 14.86
CA ALA A 14 3.18 16.93 15.01
C ALA A 14 2.35 16.47 13.80
N SER A 15 2.92 16.57 12.59
CA SER A 15 2.30 16.08 11.36
C SER A 15 2.05 14.57 11.39
N LEU A 16 3.05 13.79 11.83
CA LEU A 16 2.93 12.33 11.94
C LEU A 16 1.88 11.94 12.96
N LYS A 17 1.82 12.63 14.11
CA LYS A 17 0.78 12.39 15.11
C LYS A 17 -0.63 12.65 14.55
N ALA A 18 -0.81 13.77 13.84
CA ALA A 18 -2.11 14.13 13.25
C ALA A 18 -2.55 13.10 12.19
N GLU A 19 -1.62 12.61 11.38
CA GLU A 19 -1.89 11.55 10.39
C GLU A 19 -2.33 10.24 11.06
N LEU A 20 -1.63 9.82 12.12
CA LEU A 20 -1.98 8.62 12.91
C LEU A 20 -3.34 8.76 13.60
N GLU A 21 -3.69 9.94 14.13
CA GLU A 21 -5.01 10.19 14.73
C GLU A 21 -6.14 10.11 13.70
N ARG A 22 -5.93 10.64 12.49
CA ARG A 22 -6.89 10.51 11.39
C ARG A 22 -7.08 9.04 11.00
N ALA A 23 -5.98 8.32 10.77
CA ALA A 23 -6.04 6.91 10.41
C ALA A 23 -6.70 6.04 11.50
N ALA A 24 -6.41 6.32 12.78
CA ALA A 24 -7.04 5.64 13.90
C ALA A 24 -8.56 5.86 13.91
N LYS A 25 -9.01 7.10 13.67
CA LYS A 25 -10.44 7.44 13.59
C LYS A 25 -11.14 6.74 12.44
N GLU A 26 -10.55 6.73 11.24
CA GLU A 26 -11.08 6.03 10.06
C GLU A 26 -11.19 4.52 10.31
N SER A 27 -10.25 3.96 11.08
CA SER A 27 -10.19 2.54 11.41
C SER A 27 -11.03 2.15 12.65
N GLY A 28 -11.67 3.12 13.32
CA GLY A 28 -12.41 2.87 14.57
C GLY A 28 -11.53 2.45 15.76
N ARG A 29 -10.23 2.78 15.74
CA ARG A 29 -9.23 2.41 16.76
C ARG A 29 -8.82 3.59 17.62
N SER A 30 -8.25 3.29 18.80
CA SER A 30 -7.49 4.30 19.55
C SER A 30 -6.15 4.58 18.86
N LEU A 31 -5.58 5.76 19.08
CA LEU A 31 -4.26 6.11 18.56
C LEU A 31 -3.20 5.06 18.93
N THR A 32 -3.21 4.58 20.18
CA THR A 32 -2.29 3.54 20.64
C THR A 32 -2.48 2.23 19.89
N ALA A 33 -3.72 1.78 19.70
CA ALA A 33 -4.01 0.55 18.96
C ALA A 33 -3.58 0.64 17.50
N GLU A 34 -3.75 1.81 16.86
CA GLU A 34 -3.30 2.05 15.49
C GLU A 34 -1.76 2.02 15.38
N VAL A 35 -1.04 2.66 16.31
CA VAL A 35 0.43 2.63 16.35
C VAL A 35 0.94 1.20 16.54
N VAL A 36 0.40 0.47 17.51
CA VAL A 36 0.80 -0.93 17.76
C VAL A 36 0.55 -1.80 16.54
N ALA A 37 -0.60 -1.64 15.88
CA ALA A 37 -0.96 -2.46 14.75
C ALA A 37 -0.07 -2.17 13.51
N ARG A 38 0.31 -0.91 13.27
CA ARG A 38 1.29 -0.54 12.23
C ARG A 38 2.69 -1.08 12.52
N LEU A 39 3.15 -1.03 13.78
CA LEU A 39 4.44 -1.61 14.18
C LEU A 39 4.46 -3.12 13.97
N ASN A 40 3.39 -3.83 14.37
CA ASN A 40 3.27 -5.27 14.12
C ASN A 40 3.32 -5.57 12.62
N LEU A 41 2.67 -4.75 11.78
CA LEU A 41 2.71 -4.93 10.33
C LEU A 41 4.13 -4.73 9.77
N SER A 42 4.90 -3.74 10.25
CA SER A 42 6.28 -3.55 9.78
C SER A 42 7.19 -4.73 10.11
N MET A 43 6.96 -5.41 11.24
CA MET A 43 7.78 -6.58 11.62
C MET A 43 7.49 -7.83 10.76
N LEU A 44 6.35 -7.94 10.08
CA LEU A 44 6.09 -9.08 9.17
C LEU A 44 6.96 -9.08 7.91
N THR A 45 7.51 -7.92 7.53
CA THR A 45 8.28 -7.75 6.31
C THR A 45 9.79 -7.93 6.49
N GLU A 46 10.27 -8.00 7.73
CA GLU A 46 11.68 -8.20 8.08
C GLU A 46 11.86 -9.59 8.73
N ASP A 47 12.32 -10.56 7.95
CA ASP A 47 13.02 -11.81 8.35
C ASP A 47 12.45 -12.71 9.47
N ASP A 48 11.21 -12.53 9.94
CA ASP A 48 10.61 -13.46 10.90
C ASP A 48 9.88 -14.60 10.16
N SER A 49 10.66 -15.58 9.72
CA SER A 49 10.15 -16.86 9.22
C SER A 49 9.62 -17.71 10.39
N GLY A 50 8.55 -17.19 11.01
CA GLY A 50 7.45 -17.92 11.64
C GLY A 50 7.81 -19.09 12.55
N GLU A 51 8.19 -18.81 13.79
CA GLU A 51 8.14 -19.83 14.85
C GLU A 51 6.70 -20.15 15.29
N SER A 52 5.70 -19.32 14.95
CA SER A 52 4.30 -19.56 15.32
C SER A 52 3.28 -18.95 14.34
N LEU A 53 2.16 -19.65 14.14
CA LEU A 53 1.04 -19.19 13.32
C LEU A 53 0.32 -18.01 13.99
N ILE A 54 0.22 -16.88 13.30
CA ILE A 54 -0.53 -15.73 13.83
C ILE A 54 -2.03 -16.05 13.95
N PRO A 55 -2.73 -15.59 15.01
CA PRO A 55 -4.16 -15.77 15.15
C PRO A 55 -4.96 -15.11 14.02
N ALA A 56 -6.06 -15.74 13.59
CA ALA A 56 -6.89 -15.25 12.47
C ALA A 56 -7.41 -13.82 12.67
N LYS A 57 -7.79 -13.45 13.90
CA LYS A 57 -8.22 -12.08 14.22
C LYS A 57 -7.09 -11.06 14.00
N GLN A 58 -5.87 -11.42 14.39
CA GLN A 58 -4.70 -10.57 14.18
C GLN A 58 -4.38 -10.46 12.68
N ALA A 59 -4.43 -11.56 11.93
CA ALA A 59 -4.28 -11.53 10.47
C ALA A 59 -5.32 -10.61 9.80
N GLN A 60 -6.57 -10.65 10.24
CA GLN A 60 -7.64 -9.76 9.73
C GLN A 60 -7.33 -8.28 10.01
N GLU A 61 -6.92 -7.95 11.23
CA GLU A 61 -6.56 -6.58 11.61
C GLU A 61 -5.38 -6.06 10.81
N MET A 62 -4.35 -6.89 10.60
CA MET A 62 -3.16 -6.55 9.83
C MET A 62 -3.47 -6.40 8.34
N SER A 63 -4.31 -7.28 7.77
CA SER A 63 -4.78 -7.18 6.39
C SER A 63 -5.54 -5.86 6.16
N ALA A 64 -6.43 -5.47 7.08
CA ALA A 64 -7.17 -4.22 6.97
C ALA A 64 -6.25 -2.98 6.96
N ILE A 65 -5.16 -3.01 7.72
CA ILE A 65 -4.16 -1.92 7.74
C ILE A 65 -3.32 -1.93 6.46
N ALA A 66 -2.88 -3.11 6.03
CA ALA A 66 -2.12 -3.25 4.78
C ALA A 66 -2.92 -2.73 3.58
N ARG A 67 -4.25 -2.92 3.56
CA ARG A 67 -5.13 -2.37 2.51
C ARG A 67 -5.06 -0.85 2.39
N GLN A 68 -4.84 -0.10 3.49
CA GLN A 68 -4.67 1.36 3.43
C GLN A 68 -3.40 1.76 2.68
N SER A 69 -2.43 0.85 2.54
CA SER A 69 -1.18 1.08 1.82
C SER A 69 -1.24 0.73 0.34
N ILE A 70 -2.37 0.22 -0.17
CA ILE A 70 -2.54 -0.18 -1.58
C ILE A 70 -2.21 0.97 -2.54
N PRO A 71 -2.72 2.21 -2.36
CA PRO A 71 -2.41 3.31 -3.27
C PRO A 71 -0.90 3.63 -3.28
N ALA A 72 -0.27 3.66 -2.11
CA ALA A 72 1.17 3.90 -2.00
C ALA A 72 1.99 2.77 -2.66
N THR A 73 1.55 1.53 -2.50
CA THR A 73 2.18 0.34 -3.10
C THR A 73 2.06 0.34 -4.62
N MET A 74 0.87 0.64 -5.15
CA MET A 74 0.65 0.79 -6.59
C MET A 74 1.56 1.86 -7.18
N LYS A 75 1.56 3.07 -6.59
CA LYS A 75 2.43 4.17 -7.03
C LYS A 75 3.90 3.76 -7.07
N LYS A 76 4.38 3.12 -6.01
CA LYS A 76 5.77 2.64 -5.92
C LYS A 76 6.08 1.67 -7.07
N ARG A 77 5.21 0.70 -7.35
CA ARG A 77 5.41 -0.29 -8.40
C ARG A 77 5.36 0.30 -9.81
N ILE A 78 4.45 1.23 -10.06
CA ILE A 78 4.39 1.98 -11.33
C ILE A 78 5.74 2.66 -11.59
N LEU A 79 6.25 3.41 -10.61
CA LEU A 79 7.53 4.11 -10.73
C LEU A 79 8.70 3.14 -10.90
N GLN A 80 8.70 2.02 -10.17
CA GLN A 80 9.75 1.00 -10.30
C GLN A 80 9.75 0.36 -11.69
N ALA A 81 8.58 0.00 -12.22
CA ALA A 81 8.43 -0.60 -13.54
C ALA A 81 8.94 0.34 -14.65
N ILE A 82 8.53 1.62 -14.62
CA ILE A 82 9.00 2.64 -15.56
C ILE A 82 10.51 2.81 -15.46
N ASN A 83 11.04 3.05 -14.26
CA ASN A 83 12.47 3.28 -14.07
C ASN A 83 13.32 2.09 -14.53
N GLN A 84 12.85 0.87 -14.28
CA GLN A 84 13.54 -0.34 -14.71
C GLN A 84 13.52 -0.47 -16.24
N ALA A 85 12.37 -0.23 -16.88
CA ALA A 85 12.25 -0.25 -18.34
C ALA A 85 13.17 0.79 -19.01
N VAL A 86 13.18 2.02 -18.50
CA VAL A 86 14.08 3.10 -18.97
C VAL A 86 15.55 2.71 -18.79
N ALA A 87 15.93 2.15 -17.63
CA ALA A 87 17.30 1.71 -17.39
C ALA A 87 17.76 0.59 -18.33
N MET A 88 16.82 -0.19 -18.87
CA MET A 88 17.08 -1.24 -19.86
C MET A 88 16.95 -0.76 -21.32
N GLY A 89 16.60 0.51 -21.55
CA GLY A 89 16.39 1.08 -22.89
C GLY A 89 15.11 0.59 -23.58
N HIS A 90 14.12 0.12 -22.83
CA HIS A 90 12.81 -0.24 -23.36
C HIS A 90 11.94 1.00 -23.58
N GLY A 91 11.00 0.93 -24.52
CA GLY A 91 10.00 1.97 -24.77
C GLY A 91 8.67 1.79 -24.03
N SER A 92 8.55 0.71 -23.23
CA SER A 92 7.35 0.41 -22.48
C SER A 92 7.65 -0.34 -21.18
N ALA A 93 6.71 -0.28 -20.24
CA ALA A 93 6.77 -0.93 -18.94
C ALA A 93 5.45 -1.64 -18.62
N LYS A 94 5.54 -2.67 -17.78
CA LYS A 94 4.39 -3.37 -17.20
C LYS A 94 4.47 -3.30 -15.68
N ALA A 95 3.41 -2.80 -15.05
CA ALA A 95 3.23 -2.90 -13.60
C ALA A 95 2.24 -4.02 -13.27
N ASP A 96 2.60 -4.86 -12.29
CA ASP A 96 1.81 -6.00 -11.82
C ASP A 96 1.28 -5.73 -10.40
N PHE A 97 -0.01 -5.99 -10.20
CA PHE A 97 -0.77 -5.81 -8.97
C PHE A 97 -1.55 -7.07 -8.56
N THR A 98 -1.23 -8.22 -9.14
CA THR A 98 -1.96 -9.49 -8.93
C THR A 98 -2.08 -9.86 -7.44
N ASP A 99 -1.03 -9.60 -6.66
CA ASP A 99 -0.98 -9.88 -5.22
C ASP A 99 -1.74 -8.87 -4.35
N LEU A 100 -2.17 -7.73 -4.90
CA LEU A 100 -2.89 -6.70 -4.16
C LEU A 100 -4.39 -7.01 -3.99
N GLN A 101 -4.90 -8.03 -4.68
CA GLN A 101 -6.30 -8.48 -4.60
C GLN A 101 -7.29 -7.32 -4.77
N LEU A 102 -7.09 -6.50 -5.80
CA LEU A 102 -7.85 -5.27 -6.02
C LEU A 102 -9.36 -5.54 -6.20
N ASP A 103 -9.72 -6.71 -6.71
CA ASP A 103 -11.11 -7.20 -6.79
C ASP A 103 -11.83 -7.32 -5.44
N SER A 104 -11.08 -7.32 -4.33
CA SER A 104 -11.64 -7.40 -2.97
C SER A 104 -11.91 -6.02 -2.35
N ILE A 105 -11.73 -4.94 -3.11
CA ILE A 105 -11.99 -3.55 -2.71
C ILE A 105 -13.33 -3.11 -3.31
N PRO A 106 -14.11 -2.23 -2.64
CA PRO A 106 -15.31 -1.67 -3.24
C PRO A 106 -15.02 -1.05 -4.62
N GLN A 107 -15.87 -1.34 -5.60
CA GLN A 107 -15.69 -0.89 -6.99
C GLN A 107 -15.44 0.62 -7.09
N ALA A 108 -16.18 1.44 -6.34
CA ALA A 108 -16.02 2.89 -6.37
C ALA A 108 -14.64 3.37 -5.92
N ASP A 109 -14.02 2.68 -4.95
CA ASP A 109 -12.68 3.02 -4.47
C ASP A 109 -11.62 2.58 -5.50
N MET A 110 -11.85 1.44 -6.17
CA MET A 110 -11.00 0.97 -7.26
C MET A 110 -11.04 1.90 -8.48
N ASP A 111 -12.23 2.34 -8.87
CA ASP A 111 -12.43 3.28 -9.97
C ASP A 111 -11.69 4.60 -9.70
N GLN A 112 -11.79 5.14 -8.47
CA GLN A 112 -11.05 6.33 -8.06
C GLN A 112 -9.54 6.13 -8.10
N LEU A 113 -9.04 4.94 -7.71
CA LEU A 113 -7.62 4.63 -7.79
C LEU A 113 -7.13 4.59 -9.23
N PHE A 114 -7.88 3.95 -10.12
CA PHE A 114 -7.50 3.85 -11.53
C PHE A 114 -7.53 5.20 -12.19
N GLU A 115 -8.54 6.02 -11.93
CA GLU A 115 -8.63 7.41 -12.41
C GLU A 115 -7.43 8.22 -11.93
N ALA A 116 -7.11 8.21 -10.62
CA ALA A 116 -6.00 8.97 -10.07
C ALA A 116 -4.63 8.59 -10.67
N PHE A 117 -4.36 7.30 -10.90
CA PHE A 117 -3.10 6.87 -11.52
C PHE A 117 -3.07 7.07 -13.04
N SER A 118 -4.23 6.98 -13.69
CA SER A 118 -4.40 7.30 -15.11
C SER A 118 -4.12 8.78 -15.37
N GLU A 119 -4.69 9.68 -14.57
CA GLU A 119 -4.40 11.12 -14.62
C GLU A 119 -2.92 11.39 -14.37
N MET A 120 -2.33 10.79 -13.32
CA MET A 120 -0.90 10.94 -13.01
C MET A 120 0.01 10.56 -14.21
N LEU A 121 -0.32 9.48 -14.92
CA LEU A 121 0.44 9.04 -16.09
C LEU A 121 0.20 9.95 -17.29
N SER A 122 -1.06 10.32 -17.56
CA SER A 122 -1.42 11.22 -18.65
C SER A 122 -0.79 12.61 -18.51
N ASP A 123 -0.83 13.19 -17.30
CA ASP A 123 -0.23 14.48 -16.97
C ASP A 123 1.30 14.49 -17.18
N ALA A 124 1.94 13.34 -16.98
CA ALA A 124 3.36 13.15 -17.22
C ALA A 124 3.70 12.77 -18.68
N GLY A 125 2.69 12.62 -19.54
CA GLY A 125 2.85 12.35 -20.97
C GLY A 125 2.97 10.86 -21.33
N TYR A 126 2.68 9.93 -20.43
CA TYR A 126 2.67 8.50 -20.74
C TYR A 126 1.35 8.10 -21.41
N ARG A 127 1.41 7.13 -22.34
CA ARG A 127 0.23 6.36 -22.74
C ARG A 127 0.10 5.15 -21.81
N TYR A 128 -1.13 4.73 -21.53
CA TYR A 128 -1.38 3.63 -20.62
C TYR A 128 -2.60 2.81 -21.02
N GLU A 129 -2.59 1.54 -20.65
CA GLU A 129 -3.70 0.61 -20.83
C GLU A 129 -3.83 -0.28 -19.60
N TRP A 130 -5.02 -0.28 -18.99
CA TRP A 130 -5.36 -1.20 -17.92
C TRP A 130 -5.85 -2.52 -18.51
N ASP A 131 -5.18 -3.62 -18.16
CA ASP A 131 -5.59 -4.98 -18.49
C ASP A 131 -6.18 -5.63 -17.24
N GLY A 132 -7.49 -5.40 -17.07
CA GLY A 132 -8.19 -5.72 -15.84
C GLY A 132 -7.65 -4.94 -14.64
N PRO A 133 -7.88 -5.43 -13.42
CA PRO A 133 -7.45 -4.75 -12.22
C PRO A 133 -5.99 -5.02 -11.86
N GLU A 134 -5.40 -6.08 -12.41
CA GLU A 134 -4.12 -6.61 -11.95
C GLU A 134 -2.92 -6.09 -12.75
N ASN A 135 -3.15 -5.54 -13.94
CA ASN A 135 -2.05 -5.20 -14.86
C ASN A 135 -2.24 -3.81 -15.46
N LEU A 136 -1.14 -3.08 -15.54
CA LEU A 136 -1.06 -1.78 -16.20
C LEU A 136 0.12 -1.76 -17.17
N TRP A 137 -0.18 -1.54 -18.43
CA TRP A 137 0.79 -1.30 -19.49
C TRP A 137 1.03 0.21 -19.63
N ILE A 138 2.28 0.60 -19.78
CA ILE A 138 2.72 2.00 -19.81
C ILE A 138 3.69 2.17 -20.98
N ASP A 139 3.31 2.96 -21.97
CA ASP A 139 4.13 3.22 -23.15
C ASP A 139 4.69 4.65 -23.12
N PHE A 140 5.95 4.77 -23.50
CA PHE A 140 6.68 6.02 -23.62
C PHE A 140 7.61 6.04 -24.84
N ASP A 141 7.51 5.05 -25.72
CA ASP A 141 8.08 5.08 -27.08
C ASP A 141 7.11 5.75 -28.04
N GLU A 142 7.64 6.54 -28.98
CA GLU A 142 6.85 7.31 -29.96
C GLU A 142 5.72 8.15 -29.33
N LEU A 143 6.10 9.15 -28.52
CA LEU A 143 5.21 10.26 -28.12
C LEU A 143 5.12 11.34 -29.21
#